data_AF-A0A943K7X0-F1
#
_entry.id   AF-A0A943K7X0-F1
#
_cell.length_a   1.000
_cell.length_b   1.000
_cell.length_c   1.000
_cell.angle_alpha   90.00
_cell.angle_beta   90.00
_cell.angle_gamma   90.00
#
_symmetry.space_group_name_H-M   'P 1'
#
loop_
_entity.id
_entity.type
_entity.pdbx_description
1 polymer ?
#
loop_
_entity_poly.entity_id
_entity_poly.type
_entity_poly.pdbx_seq_one_letter_code
_entity_poly.pdbx_strand_id
1 'polypeptide(L)' 'MSKTNFEAITEGVQGLGRFLRSLPIIEAPWDTEFQKRYCSGCAAENCDACPNERFRNNPEWWLSLEADSGVAS' A
#
# COMPACT_ATOMS: atom_id res chain seq x y z
N MET A 1 -22.04 24.23 0.37
CA MET A 1 -21.73 23.41 -0.82
C MET A 1 -21.38 22.00 -0.33
N SER A 2 -21.87 20.95 -0.99
CA SER A 2 -21.49 19.56 -0.68
C SER A 2 -20.13 19.24 -1.28
N LYS A 3 -19.28 18.50 -0.57
CA LYS A 3 -18.02 17.97 -1.11
C LYS A 3 -18.29 17.09 -2.33
N THR A 4 -17.41 17.19 -3.32
CA THR A 4 -17.33 16.28 -4.46
C THR A 4 -16.71 14.95 -4.04
N ASN A 5 -16.87 13.93 -4.89
CA ASN A 5 -16.22 12.63 -4.67
C ASN A 5 -14.69 12.75 -4.65
N PHE A 6 -14.13 13.61 -5.49
CA PHE A 6 -12.69 13.85 -5.52
C PHE A 6 -12.22 14.40 -4.17
N GLU A 7 -12.84 15.48 -3.68
CA GLU A 7 -12.51 16.09 -2.39
C GLU A 7 -12.68 15.10 -1.22
N ALA A 8 -13.70 14.23 -1.26
CA ALA A 8 -13.91 13.23 -0.23
C ALA A 8 -12.83 12.14 -0.22
N ILE A 9 -12.32 11.75 -1.38
CA ILE A 9 -11.28 10.72 -1.50
C ILE A 9 -9.90 11.29 -1.18
N THR A 10 -9.59 12.51 -1.64
CA THR A 10 -8.26 13.11 -1.50
C THR A 10 -8.07 13.94 -0.23
N GLU A 11 -9.07 13.98 0.66
CA GLU A 11 -8.98 14.70 1.94
C GLU A 11 -7.83 14.22 2.84
N GLY A 12 -7.43 12.94 2.72
CA GLY A 12 -6.30 12.42 3.46
C GLY A 12 -5.95 10.98 3.12
N VAL A 13 -4.86 10.49 3.73
CA VAL A 13 -4.31 9.14 3.48
C VAL A 13 -5.34 8.04 3.77
N GLN A 14 -6.15 8.19 4.82
CA GLN A 14 -7.19 7.21 5.16
C GLN A 14 -8.29 7.14 4.08
N GLY A 15 -8.75 8.29 3.59
CA GLY A 15 -9.77 8.36 2.53
C GLY A 15 -9.28 7.74 1.22
N LEU A 16 -8.06 8.11 0.82
CA LEU A 16 -7.42 7.59 -0.38
C LEU A 16 -7.11 6.09 -0.25
N GLY A 17 -6.54 5.66 0.88
CA GLY A 17 -6.20 4.28 1.13
C GLY A 17 -7.42 3.34 1.14
N ARG A 18 -8.53 3.78 1.75
CA ARG A 18 -9.80 3.06 1.70
C ARG A 18 -10.33 2.93 0.27
N PHE A 19 -10.25 4.00 -0.53
CA PHE A 19 -10.66 3.96 -1.92
C PHE A 19 -9.79 2.99 -2.73
N LEU A 20 -8.47 3.06 -2.60
CA LEU A 20 -7.53 2.17 -3.28
C LEU A 20 -7.78 0.69 -2.95
N ARG A 21 -8.04 0.36 -1.68
CA ARG A 21 -8.37 -1.02 -1.27
C ARG A 21 -9.68 -1.54 -1.89
N SER A 22 -10.60 -0.65 -2.28
CA SER A 22 -11.88 -1.05 -2.87
C SER A 22 -11.79 -1.41 -4.36
N LEU A 23 -10.66 -1.11 -5.01
CA LEU A 23 -10.48 -1.37 -6.43
C LEU A 23 -10.24 -2.88 -6.68
N PRO A 24 -10.84 -3.48 -7.73
CA PRO A 24 -10.64 -4.88 -8.06
C PRO A 24 -9.30 -5.07 -8.78
N ILE A 25 -8.20 -4.93 -8.04
CA ILE A 25 -6.84 -5.02 -8.56
C ILE A 25 -6.22 -6.34 -8.07
N ILE A 26 -5.58 -7.06 -8.99
CA ILE A 26 -4.93 -8.35 -8.68
C ILE A 26 -3.55 -8.14 -8.05
N GLU A 27 -2.76 -7.21 -8.60
CA GLU A 27 -1.44 -6.84 -8.09
C GLU A 27 -1.33 -5.31 -8.03
N ALA A 28 -1.29 -4.76 -6.82
CA ALA A 28 -1.23 -3.33 -6.64
C ALA A 28 0.19 -2.84 -6.29
N PRO A 29 0.48 -1.53 -6.45
CA PRO A 29 1.79 -0.98 -6.13
C PRO A 29 2.26 -1.25 -4.69
N TRP A 30 1.33 -1.24 -3.73
CA TRP A 30 1.64 -1.55 -2.33
C TRP A 30 2.01 -3.02 -2.12
N ASP A 31 1.50 -3.94 -2.94
CA ASP A 31 1.89 -5.35 -2.88
C ASP A 31 3.32 -5.53 -3.40
N THR A 32 3.67 -4.87 -4.51
CA THR A 32 5.04 -4.87 -5.04
C THR A 32 6.04 -4.31 -4.03
N GLU A 33 5.71 -3.21 -3.37
CA GLU A 33 6.60 -2.60 -2.38
C GLU A 33 6.72 -3.46 -1.12
N PHE A 34 5.62 -4.09 -0.68
CA PHE A 34 5.64 -5.08 0.41
C PHE A 34 6.57 -6.26 0.07
N GLN A 35 6.43 -6.83 -1.12
CA GLN A 35 7.25 -7.95 -1.58
C GLN A 35 8.74 -7.56 -1.66
N LYS A 36 9.04 -6.38 -2.21
CA LYS A 36 10.41 -5.85 -2.30
C LYS A 36 11.06 -5.72 -0.92
N ARG A 37 10.33 -5.17 0.06
CA ARG A 37 10.85 -4.88 1.41
C ARG A 37 10.92 -6.11 2.32
N TYR A 38 9.94 -6.99 2.25
CA TYR A 38 9.76 -8.06 3.24
C TYR A 38 9.92 -9.47 2.67
N CYS A 39 9.58 -9.70 1.40
CA CYS A 39 9.63 -11.04 0.81
C CYS A 39 10.98 -11.37 0.16
N SER A 40 11.70 -10.37 -0.37
CA SER A 40 12.96 -10.56 -1.10
C SER A 40 14.05 -11.34 -0.33
N GLY A 41 14.00 -11.33 1.01
CA GLY A 41 14.87 -12.12 1.89
C GLY A 41 14.12 -12.97 2.91
N CYS A 42 12.83 -13.24 2.71
CA CYS A 42 12.04 -14.01 3.66
C CYS A 42 12.41 -15.50 3.61
N ALA A 43 12.64 -16.11 4.77
CA ALA A 43 12.93 -17.54 4.90
C ALA A 43 11.66 -18.41 5.02
N ALA A 44 10.47 -17.80 5.12
CA ALA A 44 9.23 -18.54 5.23
C ALA A 44 8.88 -19.21 3.89
N GLU A 45 8.47 -20.47 3.95
CA GLU A 45 8.03 -21.24 2.77
C GLU A 45 6.73 -20.66 2.18
N ASN A 46 5.87 -20.10 3.03
CA ASN A 46 4.58 -19.54 2.66
C ASN A 46 4.22 -18.30 3.52
N CYS A 47 3.07 -17.71 3.24
CA CYS A 47 2.59 -16.50 3.93
C CYS A 47 1.60 -16.78 5.07
N ASP A 48 1.44 -18.03 5.53
CA ASP A 48 0.41 -18.40 6.51
C ASP A 48 0.65 -17.73 7.88
N ALA A 49 1.91 -17.57 8.26
CA ALA A 49 2.33 -16.90 9.50
C ALA A 49 3.27 -15.73 9.19
N CYS A 50 2.84 -14.82 8.31
CA CYS A 50 3.68 -13.69 7.90
C CYS A 50 3.99 -12.75 9.09
N PRO A 51 5.27 -12.54 9.48
CA PRO A 51 5.62 -11.63 10.57
C PRO A 51 5.28 -10.16 10.23
N ASN A 52 5.06 -9.86 8.96
CA ASN A 52 4.76 -8.53 8.43
C ASN A 52 3.29 -8.38 7.99
N GLU A 53 2.37 -9.27 8.42
CA GLU A 53 0.97 -9.29 7.98
C GLU A 53 0.26 -7.93 8.11
N ARG A 54 0.61 -7.12 9.12
CA ARG A 54 0.06 -5.75 9.29
C ARG A 54 0.29 -4.80 8.10
N PHE A 55 1.30 -5.07 7.28
CA PHE A 55 1.65 -4.28 6.09
C PHE A 55 1.15 -4.90 4.80
N ARG A 56 0.72 -6.16 4.83
CA ARG A 56 0.25 -6.89 3.66
C ARG A 56 -1.08 -6.31 3.17
N ASN A 57 -1.23 -6.13 1.85
CA ASN A 57 -2.42 -5.55 1.23
C ASN A 57 -2.90 -4.25 1.92
N ASN A 58 -1.93 -3.38 2.27
CA ASN A 58 -2.18 -2.18 3.06
C ASN A 58 -1.79 -0.89 2.29
N PRO A 59 -2.73 -0.29 1.54
CA PRO A 59 -2.48 0.96 0.82
C PRO A 59 -2.15 2.14 1.74
N GLU A 60 -2.73 2.20 2.93
CA GLU A 60 -2.52 3.31 3.88
C GLU A 60 -1.07 3.31 4.39
N TRP A 61 -0.53 2.11 4.69
CA TRP A 61 0.88 1.95 5.01
C TRP A 61 1.76 2.41 3.84
N TRP A 62 1.46 1.96 2.61
CA TRP A 62 2.25 2.34 1.44
C TRP A 62 2.23 3.85 1.17
N LEU A 63 1.08 4.51 1.34
CA LEU A 63 0.94 5.96 1.24
C LEU A 63 1.69 6.74 2.32
N SER A 64 2.06 6.10 3.43
CA SER A 64 2.88 6.71 4.49
C SER A 64 4.38 6.64 4.23
N LEU A 65 4.80 5.88 3.21
CA LEU A 65 6.21 5.75 2.85
C LEU A 65 6.67 7.01 2.11
N GLU A 66 7.94 7.39 2.35
CA GLU A 66 8.60 8.38 1.52
C GLU A 66 8.64 7.90 0.07
N ALA A 67 8.26 8.79 -0.85
CA ALA A 67 8.34 8.49 -2.27
C ALA A 67 9.81 8.29 -2.64
N ASP A 68 10.10 7.19 -3.34
CA ASP A 68 11.44 6.98 -3.88
C ASP A 68 11.72 8.07 -4.92
N SER A 69 12.64 8.99 -4.62
CA SER A 69 12.90 10.17 -5.46
C SER A 69 13.48 9.82 -6.83
N GLY A 70 13.77 8.55 -7.10
CA GLY A 70 14.30 8.06 -8.39
C GLY A 70 15.67 8.65 -8.77
N VAL A 71 16.31 9.41 -7.89
CA VAL A 71 17.69 9.88 -8.09
C VAL A 71 18.60 8.73 -7.72
N ALA A 72 18.99 7.95 -8.73
CA ALA A 72 20.09 6.99 -8.62
C ALA A 72 21.30 7.70 -7.99
N SER A 73 21.71 7.21 -6.83
CA SER A 73 23.02 7.55 -6.23
C SER A 73 24.12 6.76 -6.92
#